data_AF-A0A2V4QFK0-F1
#
_entry.id   AF-A0A2V4QFK0-F1
#
_cell.length_a   1.000
_cell.length_b   1.000
_cell.length_c   1.000
_cell.angle_alpha   90.00
_cell.angle_beta   90.00
_cell.angle_gamma   90.00
#
_symmetry.space_group_name_H-M   'P 1'
#
loop_
_entity.id
_entity.type
_entity.pdbx_description
1 polymer ?
#
loop_
_entity_poly.entity_id
_entity_poly.type
_entity_poly.pdbx_seq_one_letter_code
_entity_poly.pdbx_strand_id
1 'polypeptide(L)'
;MITVSRPPADVASDALDQLDVCRETLRQLESLFWTLKTSLGTTHNGRVAELGAAVALDRADIAEADIRHWREELEALEVSK
;
A
#
# COMPACT_ATOMS: atom_id res chain seq x y z
N MET A 1 25.56 14.31 24.13
CA MET A 1 24.45 13.44 23.64
C MET A 1 24.60 13.42 22.12
N ILE A 2 25.22 12.37 21.58
CA ILE A 2 25.46 12.27 20.13
C ILE A 2 24.15 11.80 19.51
N THR A 3 23.44 12.68 18.83
CA THR A 3 22.34 12.30 17.95
C THR A 3 22.96 11.57 16.77
N VAL A 4 23.00 10.24 16.82
CA VAL A 4 23.33 9.43 15.65
C VAL A 4 22.19 9.63 14.66
N SER A 5 22.43 10.44 13.64
CA SER A 5 21.50 10.59 12.52
C SER A 5 21.40 9.25 11.81
N ARG A 6 20.19 8.67 11.77
CA ARG A 6 19.93 7.45 10.99
C ARG A 6 20.35 7.65 9.53
N PRO A 7 20.98 6.65 8.89
CA PRO A 7 21.22 6.67 7.45
C PRO A 7 19.93 6.95 6.68
N PRO A 8 19.97 7.77 5.62
CA PRO A 8 18.80 8.01 4.78
C PRO A 8 18.21 6.73 4.17
N ALA A 9 19.03 5.70 3.92
CA ALA A 9 18.61 4.41 3.41
C ALA A 9 17.70 3.67 4.38
N ASP A 10 18.07 3.60 5.66
CA ASP A 10 17.24 2.99 6.71
C ASP A 10 15.88 3.69 6.83
N VAL A 11 15.87 5.02 6.74
CA VAL A 11 14.62 5.81 6.78
C VAL A 11 13.74 5.52 5.57
N ALA A 12 14.34 5.41 4.38
CA ALA A 12 13.62 5.05 3.16
C ALA A 12 13.06 3.63 3.23
N SER A 13 13.84 2.66 3.72
CA SER A 13 13.39 1.28 3.91
C SER A 13 12.20 1.21 4.89
N ASP A 14 12.30 1.87 6.05
CA ASP A 14 11.21 1.95 7.02
C ASP A 14 9.93 2.53 6.38
N ALA A 15 10.05 3.54 5.52
CA ALA A 15 8.92 4.13 4.81
C ALA A 15 8.29 3.17 3.79
N LEU A 16 9.10 2.40 3.06
CA LEU A 16 8.61 1.38 2.12
C LEU A 16 7.93 0.22 2.85
N ASP A 17 8.42 -0.17 4.02
CA ASP A 17 7.77 -1.16 4.89
C ASP A 17 6.41 -0.66 5.38
N GLN A 18 6.30 0.62 5.79
CA GLN A 18 5.02 1.22 6.16
C GLN A 18 4.06 1.29 4.98
N LEU A 19 4.55 1.61 3.77
CA LEU A 19 3.73 1.61 2.57
C LEU A 19 3.21 0.20 2.25
N ASP A 20 4.00 -0.85 2.51
CA ASP A 20 3.59 -2.25 2.37
C ASP A 20 2.45 -2.62 3.32
N VAL A 21 2.50 -2.13 4.57
CA VAL A 21 1.40 -2.25 5.54
C VAL A 21 0.14 -1.52 5.04
N CYS A 22 0.29 -0.32 4.49
CA CYS A 22 -0.83 0.40 3.88
C CYS A 22 -1.42 -0.35 2.68
N ARG A 23 -0.59 -0.94 1.81
CA ARG A 23 -1.04 -1.78 0.68
C ARG A 23 -1.88 -2.94 1.19
N GLU A 24 -1.41 -3.66 2.20
CA GLU A 24 -2.14 -4.78 2.78
C GLU A 24 -3.47 -4.33 3.41
N THR A 25 -3.47 -3.17 4.08
CA THR A 25 -4.70 -2.58 4.62
C THR A 25 -5.71 -2.27 3.50
N LEU A 26 -5.24 -1.79 2.33
CA LEU A 26 -6.09 -1.56 1.16
C LEU A 26 -6.69 -2.87 0.61
N ARG A 27 -5.92 -3.97 0.56
CA ARG A 27 -6.44 -5.30 0.19
C ARG A 27 -7.50 -5.81 1.17
N GLN A 28 -7.31 -5.56 2.46
CA GLN A 28 -8.32 -5.90 3.47
C GLN A 28 -9.59 -5.08 3.30
N LEU A 29 -9.47 -3.78 2.98
CA LEU A 29 -10.62 -2.93 2.66
C LEU A 29 -11.33 -3.38 1.38
N GLU A 30 -10.60 -3.76 0.34
CA GLU A 30 -11.18 -4.36 -0.88
C GLU A 30 -12.06 -5.57 -0.53
N SER A 31 -11.51 -6.52 0.24
CA SER A 31 -12.23 -7.72 0.68
C SER A 31 -13.48 -7.40 1.51
N LEU A 32 -13.38 -6.42 2.43
CA LEU A 32 -14.50 -5.93 3.21
C LEU A 32 -15.60 -5.36 2.30
N PHE A 33 -15.22 -4.53 1.33
CA PHE A 33 -16.16 -3.93 0.40
C PHE A 33 -16.85 -4.95 -0.49
N TRP A 34 -16.15 -5.99 -0.95
CA TRP A 34 -16.78 -7.11 -1.67
C TRP A 34 -17.77 -7.88 -0.80
N THR A 35 -17.44 -8.08 0.47
CA THR A 35 -18.34 -8.70 1.45
C THR A 35 -19.61 -7.85 1.63
N LEU A 36 -19.46 -6.53 1.78
CA LEU A 36 -20.57 -5.58 1.88
C LEU A 36 -21.40 -5.56 0.59
N LYS A 37 -20.77 -5.53 -0.57
CA LYS A 37 -21.45 -5.60 -1.87
C LYS A 37 -22.31 -6.86 -1.98
N THR A 38 -21.76 -8.02 -1.59
CA THR A 38 -22.48 -9.29 -1.62
C THR A 38 -23.70 -9.26 -0.71
N SER A 39 -23.56 -8.72 0.50
CA SER A 39 -24.64 -8.59 1.47
C SER A 39 -25.74 -7.61 1.03
N LEU A 40 -25.34 -6.47 0.45
CA LEU A 40 -26.24 -5.36 0.09
C LEU A 40 -26.83 -5.50 -1.33
N GLY A 41 -26.34 -6.43 -2.14
CA GLY A 41 -26.83 -6.72 -3.48
C GLY A 41 -26.77 -5.52 -4.44
N THR A 42 -27.89 -5.22 -5.09
CA THR A 42 -28.00 -4.19 -6.14
C THR A 42 -28.46 -2.82 -5.63
N THR A 43 -28.57 -2.66 -4.31
CA THR A 43 -28.91 -1.38 -3.67
C THR A 43 -27.87 -0.30 -3.99
N HIS A 44 -28.23 0.96 -3.76
CA HIS A 44 -27.28 2.07 -3.90
C HIS A 44 -26.01 1.83 -3.08
N ASN A 45 -26.15 1.44 -1.81
CA ASN A 45 -25.02 1.14 -0.93
C ASN A 45 -24.21 -0.06 -1.41
N GLY A 46 -24.85 -1.07 -2.01
CA GLY A 46 -24.15 -2.18 -2.67
C GLY A 46 -23.26 -1.68 -3.81
N ARG A 47 -23.76 -0.82 -4.70
CA ARG A 47 -22.96 -0.22 -5.79
C ARG A 47 -21.81 0.65 -5.27
N VAL A 48 -22.04 1.40 -4.19
CA VAL A 48 -20.97 2.19 -3.53
C VAL A 48 -19.89 1.28 -2.96
N ALA A 49 -20.27 0.14 -2.35
CA ALA A 49 -19.31 -0.84 -1.85
C ALA A 49 -18.48 -1.44 -3.00
N GLU A 50 -19.11 -1.82 -4.12
CA GLU A 50 -18.39 -2.29 -5.32
C GLU A 50 -17.38 -1.26 -5.85
N LEU A 51 -17.75 0.02 -5.92
CA LEU A 51 -16.82 1.09 -6.28
C LEU A 51 -15.68 1.21 -5.25
N GLY A 52 -16.00 1.12 -3.95
CA GLY A 52 -15.01 1.12 -2.87
C GLY A 52 -14.00 -0.01 -3.00
N ALA A 53 -14.45 -1.21 -3.36
CA ALA A 53 -13.58 -2.35 -3.62
C ALA A 53 -12.63 -2.08 -4.78
N ALA A 54 -13.15 -1.60 -5.91
CA ALA A 54 -12.33 -1.29 -7.08
C ALA A 54 -11.28 -0.20 -6.79
N VAL A 55 -11.64 0.85 -6.02
CA VAL A 55 -10.70 1.90 -5.63
C VAL A 55 -9.64 1.36 -4.66
N ALA A 56 -10.02 0.53 -3.70
CA ALA A 56 -9.07 -0.05 -2.76
C ALA A 56 -8.05 -0.96 -3.48
N LEU A 57 -8.51 -1.75 -4.44
CA LEU A 57 -7.69 -2.57 -5.33
C LEU A 57 -6.69 -1.72 -6.13
N ASP A 58 -7.17 -0.71 -6.86
CA ASP A 58 -6.34 0.19 -7.67
C ASP A 58 -5.24 0.86 -6.83
N ARG A 59 -5.59 1.32 -5.63
CA ARG A 59 -4.62 1.94 -4.71
C ARG A 59 -3.60 0.94 -4.17
N ALA A 60 -4.01 -0.31 -3.91
CA ALA A 60 -3.07 -1.36 -3.50
C ALA A 60 -2.08 -1.67 -4.63
N ASP A 61 -2.55 -1.78 -5.87
CA ASP A 61 -1.70 -2.05 -7.04
C ASP A 61 -0.70 -0.90 -7.29
N ILE A 62 -1.13 0.36 -7.14
CA ILE A 62 -0.23 1.53 -7.21
C ILE A 62 0.82 1.48 -6.11
N ALA A 63 0.42 1.22 -4.86
CA ALA A 63 1.36 1.11 -3.75
C ALA A 63 2.38 -0.01 -3.97
N GLU A 64 1.96 -1.17 -4.51
CA GLU A 64 2.86 -2.26 -4.86
C GLU A 64 3.89 -1.86 -5.92
N ALA A 65 3.44 -1.15 -6.97
CA ALA A 65 4.31 -0.65 -8.02
C ALA A 65 5.36 0.34 -7.47
N ASP A 66 4.93 1.29 -6.63
CA ASP A 66 5.80 2.27 -5.98
C ASP A 66 6.81 1.60 -5.05
N ILE A 67 6.37 0.65 -4.20
CA ILE A 67 7.26 -0.10 -3.29
C ILE A 67 8.35 -0.80 -4.08
N ARG A 68 7.97 -1.54 -5.13
CA ARG A 68 8.91 -2.27 -5.96
C ARG A 68 9.92 -1.33 -6.62
N HIS A 69 9.44 -0.28 -7.27
CA HIS A 69 10.31 0.68 -7.97
C HIS A 69 11.34 1.29 -7.01
N TRP A 70 10.90 1.79 -5.86
CA TRP A 70 11.81 2.46 -4.93
C TRP A 70 12.73 1.52 -4.16
N ARG A 71 12.34 0.25 -3.95
CA ARG A 71 13.25 -0.76 -3.41
C ARG A 71 14.38 -1.07 -4.38
N GLU A 72 14.07 -1.23 -5.68
CA GLU A 72 15.08 -1.46 -6.71
C GLU A 72 16.09 -0.30 -6.78
N GLU A 73 15.60 0.95 -6.73
CA GLU A 73 16.46 2.15 -6.68
C GLU A 73 17.31 2.20 -5.40
N LEU A 74 16.74 1.85 -4.24
CA LEU A 74 17.46 1.83 -2.97
C LEU A 74 18.58 0.78 -2.96
N GLU A 75 18.31 -0.44 -3.44
CA GLU A 75 19.29 -1.51 -3.57
C GLU A 75 20.42 -1.13 -4.54
N ALA A 76 20.09 -0.50 -5.68
CA ALA A 76 21.08 -0.03 -6.65
C ALA A 76 22.04 1.01 -6.05
N LEU A 77 21.55 1.88 -5.17
CA LEU A 77 22.35 2.88 -4.46
C LEU A 77 23.28 2.25 -3.40
N GLU A 78 22.91 1.12 -2.81
CA GLU A 78 23.75 0.40 -1.86
C GLU A 78 24.86 -0.40 -2.54
N VAL A 79 24.57 -1.05 -3.67
CA VAL A 79 25.55 -1.81 -4.46
C VAL A 79 26.60 -0.90 -5.12
N SER A 80 26.26 0.37 -5.37
CA SER A 80 27.15 1.35 -5.99
C SER A 80 28.11 2.06 -5.01
N LYS A 81 28.01 1.80 -3.69
CA LYS A 81 28.88 2.35 -2.65
C LYS A 81 30.03 1.43 -2.31
#